data_AF-A0A842RPF0-F1
#
_entry.id   AF-A0A842RPF0-F1
#
_cell.length_a   1.000
_cell.length_b   1.000
_cell.length_c   1.000
_cell.angle_alpha   90.00
_cell.angle_beta   90.00
_cell.angle_gamma   90.00
#
_symmetry.space_group_name_H-M   'P 1'
#
loop_
_entity.id
_entity.type
_entity.pdbx_description
1 polymer ?
#
loop_
_entity_poly.entity_id
_entity_poly.type
_entity_poly.pdbx_seq_one_letter_code
_entity_poly.pdbx_strand_id
1 'polypeptide(L)' 'MTYYQVSTHMQSIVQLTVIGKVFKPNKENLLSLNRDLDQYINCVRWYLSFKPISKRKLHKDAYHKAKQRFELKTALL' A
#
# COMPACT_ATOMS: atom_id res chain seq x y z
N MET A 1 -40.48 -14.14 -7.19
CA MET A 1 -39.66 -13.60 -8.29
C MET A 1 -38.43 -12.98 -7.64
N THR A 2 -37.33 -13.73 -7.58
CA THR A 2 -36.19 -13.44 -6.70
C THR A 2 -35.06 -12.85 -7.53
N TYR A 3 -34.72 -11.59 -7.30
CA TYR A 3 -33.58 -10.94 -7.95
C TYR A 3 -32.32 -11.24 -7.14
N TYR A 4 -31.44 -12.09 -7.68
CA TYR A 4 -30.07 -12.21 -7.17
C TYR A 4 -29.27 -11.02 -7.73
N GLN A 5 -29.05 -10.00 -6.91
CA GLN A 5 -27.99 -9.03 -7.18
C GLN A 5 -26.65 -9.74 -7.00
N VAL A 6 -26.04 -10.15 -8.12
CA VAL A 6 -24.62 -10.51 -8.13
C VAL A 6 -23.83 -9.22 -8.05
N SER A 7 -23.46 -8.82 -6.84
CA SER A 7 -22.46 -7.78 -6.62
C SER A 7 -21.11 -8.30 -7.09
N THR A 8 -20.78 -8.10 -8.38
CA THR A 8 -19.45 -8.34 -8.92
C THR A 8 -18.48 -7.33 -8.32
N HIS A 9 -17.95 -7.64 -7.14
CA HIS A 9 -16.76 -6.99 -6.61
C HIS A 9 -15.58 -7.38 -7.49
N MET A 10 -15.33 -6.61 -8.54
CA MET A 10 -14.08 -6.72 -9.32
C MET A 10 -12.94 -6.30 -8.38
N GLN A 11 -12.28 -7.30 -7.79
CA GLN A 11 -11.05 -7.09 -7.04
C GLN A 11 -9.97 -6.79 -8.07
N SER A 12 -9.63 -5.51 -8.24
CA SER A 12 -8.49 -5.10 -9.05
C SER A 12 -7.23 -5.73 -8.45
N ILE A 13 -6.69 -6.75 -9.12
CA ILE A 13 -5.42 -7.37 -8.72
C ILE A 13 -4.33 -6.37 -9.05
N VAL A 14 -3.75 -5.74 -8.02
CA VAL A 14 -2.60 -4.84 -8.18
C VAL A 14 -1.34 -5.68 -8.06
N GLN A 15 -0.58 -5.79 -9.15
CA GLN A 15 0.77 -6.33 -9.14
C GLN A 15 1.76 -5.19 -8.88
N LEU A 16 2.58 -5.33 -7.83
CA LEU A 16 3.62 -4.37 -7.46
C LEU A 16 4.97 -5.05 -7.60
N THR A 17 5.87 -4.44 -8.37
CA THR A 17 7.25 -4.91 -8.56
C THR A 17 8.19 -3.77 -8.23
N VAL A 18 9.14 -4.01 -7.32
CA VAL A 18 10.19 -3.05 -6.99
C VAL A 18 11.47 -3.46 -7.71
N ILE A 19 12.02 -2.57 -8.53
CA ILE A 19 13.28 -2.80 -9.28
C ILE A 19 14.35 -1.89 -8.69
N GLY A 20 15.48 -2.47 -8.29
CA GLY A 20 16.59 -1.72 -7.72
C GLY A 20 17.90 -2.49 -7.78
N LYS A 21 19.02 -1.78 -7.64
CA LYS A 21 20.37 -2.34 -7.58
C LYS A 21 20.89 -2.26 -6.15
N VAL A 22 21.23 -3.40 -5.57
CA VAL A 22 21.87 -3.46 -4.24
C VAL A 22 23.39 -3.40 -4.43
N PHE A 23 24.02 -2.35 -3.89
CA PHE A 23 25.47 -2.22 -3.89
C PHE A 23 26.04 -2.91 -2.65
N LYS A 24 27.09 -3.73 -2.82
CA LYS A 24 27.75 -4.47 -1.73
C LYS A 24 26.75 -5.23 -0.83
N PRO A 25 25.99 -6.20 -1.38
CA PRO A 25 25.01 -6.94 -0.60
C PRO A 25 25.69 -7.70 0.54
N ASN A 26 25.16 -7.54 1.75
CA ASN A 26 25.44 -8.42 2.88
C ASN A 26 24.11 -9.04 3.35
N LYS A 27 24.18 -10.18 4.04
CA LYS A 27 22.98 -10.94 4.42
C LYS A 27 22.03 -10.14 5.31
N GLU A 28 22.56 -9.34 6.23
CA GLU A 28 21.78 -8.56 7.19
C GLU A 28 21.05 -7.39 6.52
N ASN A 29 21.72 -6.65 5.63
CA ASN A 29 21.18 -5.55 4.85
C ASN A 29 20.11 -6.05 3.87
N LEU A 30 20.32 -7.21 3.23
CA LEU A 30 19.29 -7.81 2.38
C LEU A 30 18.05 -8.20 3.18
N LEU A 31 18.23 -8.77 4.37
CA LEU A 31 17.13 -9.13 5.26
C LEU A 31 16.35 -7.88 5.72
N SER A 32 17.06 -6.82 6.13
CA SER A 32 16.44 -5.54 6.50
C SER A 32 15.68 -4.93 5.32
N LEU A 33 16.31 -4.85 4.15
CA LEU A 33 15.70 -4.31 2.95
C LEU A 33 14.43 -5.09 2.57
N ASN A 34 14.46 -6.42 2.63
CA ASN A 34 13.29 -7.24 2.33
C ASN A 34 12.14 -6.98 3.31
N ARG A 35 12.43 -6.78 4.61
CA ARG A 35 11.42 -6.41 5.61
C ARG A 35 10.81 -5.04 5.32
N ASP A 36 11.65 -4.06 5.00
CA ASP A 36 11.19 -2.70 4.67
C ASP A 36 10.35 -2.68 3.39
N LEU A 37 10.75 -3.44 2.36
CA LEU A 37 10.01 -3.58 1.11
C LEU A 37 8.66 -4.27 1.33
N ASP A 38 8.58 -5.28 2.19
CA ASP A 38 7.30 -5.92 2.52
C ASP A 38 6.35 -4.95 3.24
N GLN A 39 6.86 -4.19 4.22
CA GLN A 39 6.08 -3.16 4.90
C GLN A 39 5.61 -2.07 3.93
N TYR A 40 6.46 -1.65 3.00
CA TYR A 40 6.09 -0.69 1.94
C TYR A 40 4.98 -1.24 1.03
N ILE A 41 5.11 -2.47 0.54
CA ILE A 41 4.09 -3.12 -0.30
C ILE A 41 2.75 -3.21 0.43
N ASN A 42 2.76 -3.55 1.73
CA ASN A 42 1.57 -3.59 2.55
C ASN A 42 0.92 -2.20 2.72
N CYS A 43 1.75 -1.16 2.86
CA CYS A 43 1.28 0.24 2.87
C CYS A 43 0.61 0.63 1.55
N VAL A 44 1.24 0.33 0.41
CA VAL A 44 0.70 0.62 -0.92
C VAL A 44 -0.61 -0.13 -1.17
N ARG A 45 -0.68 -1.44 -0.85
CA ARG A 45 -1.92 -2.22 -0.97
C ARG A 45 -3.05 -1.64 -0.13
N TRP A 46 -2.76 -1.26 1.10
CA TRP A 46 -3.74 -0.63 1.98
C TRP A 46 -4.18 0.74 1.42
N TYR A 47 -3.26 1.55 0.89
CA TYR A 47 -3.59 2.83 0.25
C TYR A 47 -4.50 2.64 -0.98
N LEU A 48 -4.20 1.66 -1.82
CA LEU A 48 -5.00 1.35 -3.02
C LEU A 48 -6.37 0.74 -2.70
N SER A 49 -6.58 0.23 -1.49
CA SER A 49 -7.90 -0.22 -1.04
C SER A 49 -8.89 0.94 -0.85
N PHE A 50 -8.39 2.19 -0.71
CA PHE A 50 -9.26 3.36 -0.70
C PHE A 50 -9.84 3.54 -2.11
N LYS A 51 -11.17 3.60 -2.19
CA LYS A 51 -11.91 4.04 -3.39
C LYS A 51 -12.45 5.46 -3.17
N PRO A 52 -11.60 6.49 -3.10
CA PRO A 52 -12.05 7.83 -2.80
C PRO A 52 -12.79 8.43 -3.98
N ILE A 53 -13.92 9.06 -3.69
CA ILE A 53 -14.77 9.75 -4.68
C ILE A 53 -14.21 11.17 -4.97
N SER A 54 -13.25 11.65 -4.17
CA SER A 54 -12.60 12.96 -4.38
C SER A 54 -11.18 13.04 -3.82
N LYS A 55 -10.35 13.90 -4.42
CA LYS A 55 -8.94 14.14 -4.02
C LYS A 55 -8.80 14.62 -2.57
N ARG A 56 -9.71 15.48 -2.12
CA ARG A 56 -9.70 16.00 -0.74
C ARG A 56 -10.02 14.91 0.29
N LYS A 57 -10.94 14.01 -0.05
CA LYS A 57 -11.28 12.86 0.80
C LYS A 57 -10.17 11.81 0.81
N LEU A 58 -9.53 11.55 -0.33
CA LEU A 58 -8.34 10.70 -0.40
C LEU A 58 -7.23 11.23 0.50
N HIS A 59 -6.90 12.52 0.38
CA HIS A 59 -5.82 13.10 1.18
C HIS A 59 -6.15 13.05 2.68
N LYS A 60 -7.35 13.48 3.09
CA LYS A 60 -7.70 13.49 4.51
C LYS A 60 -7.82 12.07 5.11
N ASP A 61 -8.47 11.15 4.40
CA ASP A 61 -8.76 9.83 4.95
C ASP A 61 -7.58 8.87 4.79
N ALA A 62 -6.88 8.88 3.65
CA ALA A 62 -5.79 7.93 3.42
C ALA A 62 -4.49 8.40 4.09
N TYR A 63 -4.14 9.69 4.03
CA TYR A 63 -2.86 10.17 4.57
C TYR A 63 -2.79 10.08 6.10
N HIS A 64 -3.80 10.61 6.80
CA HIS A 64 -3.82 10.57 8.26
C HIS A 64 -3.90 9.14 8.80
N LYS A 65 -4.74 8.29 8.18
CA LYS A 65 -4.85 6.88 8.58
C LYS A 65 -3.58 6.09 8.23
N ALA A 66 -2.89 6.39 7.12
CA ALA A 66 -1.61 5.77 6.79
C ALA A 66 -0.55 6.10 7.84
N LYS A 67 -0.45 7.37 8.22
CA LYS A 67 0.50 7.84 9.22
C LYS A 67 0.30 7.15 10.57
N GLN A 68 -0.95 6.99 11.00
CA GLN A 68 -1.29 6.26 12.23
C GLN A 68 -1.02 4.76 12.11
N ARG A 69 -1.35 4.15 10.97
CA ARG A 69 -1.27 2.70 10.78
C ARG A 69 0.15 2.17 10.56
N PHE A 70 1.00 2.95 9.89
CA PHE A 70 2.35 2.52 9.48
C PHE A 70 3.46 3.32 10.19
N GLU A 71 3.09 4.15 11.18
CA GLU A 71 4.03 4.95 11.98
C GLU A 71 5.04 5.77 11.12
N LEU A 72 4.57 6.24 9.96
CA LEU A 72 5.43 6.95 9.00
C LEU A 72 5.94 8.25 9.65
N LYS A 73 7.27 8.36 9.81
CA LYS A 73 7.90 9.61 10.20
C LYS A 73 7.53 10.67 9.16
N THR A 74 7.04 11.82 9.64
CA THR A 74 6.46 12.92 8.84
C THR A 74 7.36 13.43 7.70
N ALA A 75 8.64 13.04 7.67
CA ALA A 75 9.67 13.50 6.76
C ALA A 75 9.77 12.74 5.41
N LEU A 76 8.90 11.76 5.13
CA LEU A 76 8.87 11.04 3.85
C LEU A 76 7.80 11.58 2.87
N LEU A 77 7.61 12.90 2.86
CA LEU A 77 6.83 13.62 1.85
C LEU A 77 7.69 14.68 1.18
#